data_AF-A0A7C4SXK1-F1
#
_entry.id   AF-A0A7C4SXK1-F1
#
_cell.length_a   1.000
_cell.length_b   1.000
_cell.length_c   1.000
_cell.angle_alpha   90.00
_cell.angle_beta   90.00
_cell.angle_gamma   90.00
#
_symmetry.space_group_name_H-M   'P 1'
#
loop_
_entity.id
_entity.type
_entity.pdbx_description
1 polymer ?
#
loop_
_entity_poly.entity_id
_entity_poly.type
_entity_poly.pdbx_seq_one_letter_code
_entity_poly.pdbx_strand_id
1 'polypeptide(L)'
;MLARYLPLSKLLPWKQFLSFISCKEVIMKKLLTLLIAALVVLAACSNPLTIETDGTSAPKAEVFRDPVRAINMTSPDAYEQDDSQTYAKTISTDGSVQEHNFYDDATDWLKFSATAGKTYVIETWVVGVADTYLYVYDGSTLKASNDDKASGDYGSKISFTAPSTKTYYIRAYSYGGKKGTNRGYTISVTRSGGGSGGGITLPQPQKAWTIMVYLDADNNLSSYGTKDIQEMQQVGSDSNINIVVLWDNSASTHGYYYVQSGSSVLLQDVGEVNMGDPATAKNFIAYAKQNFPADKYGFVYWNHGGAVDRAPRGVAWDDTNSGDHLSEVEQSQIMSYGVSLLGKKFEFVGFDACLMATAEIYYQYRNFANYMAASEQTEPGDGWDWTWIATLKSNPAGNGSVAVKAIFDKYKAWYATTADVTFSTANLAYAAQLGTAINDFATAAINSGTAGSVFKTLAGSLSNFSGYTKDLVGFMNAVIASSSVTQTVKDKATAVKNLCTGSLITNNWSGSTWTNKAFGTSITMKSATTIYNQLDICVDTQWNEFCTFAGFPSSY
;
A
#
# COMPACT_ATOMS: atom_id res chain seq x y z
N MET A 1 -74.09 -95.49 -6.20
CA MET A 1 -73.12 -95.55 -5.08
C MET A 1 -73.34 -94.32 -4.21
N LEU A 2 -74.11 -94.50 -3.13
CA LEU A 2 -73.70 -94.27 -1.72
C LEU A 2 -73.49 -92.79 -1.38
N ALA A 3 -74.54 -92.07 -0.94
CA ALA A 3 -75.04 -91.95 0.44
C ALA A 3 -74.46 -90.67 1.11
N ARG A 4 -75.20 -89.55 1.17
CA ARG A 4 -76.29 -89.15 2.11
C ARG A 4 -75.80 -88.73 3.51
N TYR A 5 -76.65 -87.89 4.13
CA TYR A 5 -76.66 -87.33 5.50
C TYR A 5 -75.98 -85.97 5.68
N LEU A 6 -76.52 -84.99 6.39
CA LEU A 6 -77.86 -84.43 6.68
C LEU A 6 -77.52 -83.13 7.47
N PRO A 7 -78.40 -82.11 7.48
CA PRO A 7 -78.13 -80.74 7.92
C PRO A 7 -78.58 -80.51 9.37
N LEU A 8 -77.99 -79.56 10.10
CA LEU A 8 -78.56 -78.95 11.33
C LEU A 8 -77.68 -77.72 11.69
N SER A 9 -78.18 -76.49 11.62
CA SER A 9 -79.04 -75.79 12.58
C SER A 9 -78.29 -75.19 13.79
N LYS A 10 -78.67 -73.94 14.08
CA LYS A 10 -78.68 -73.23 15.39
C LYS A 10 -77.56 -72.21 15.68
N LEU A 11 -78.06 -71.02 16.06
CA LEU A 11 -77.53 -69.98 16.97
C LEU A 11 -76.89 -68.71 16.38
N LEU A 12 -77.76 -67.71 16.15
CA LEU A 12 -77.75 -66.32 16.66
C LEU A 12 -76.51 -65.39 16.43
N PRO A 13 -76.72 -64.06 16.40
CA PRO A 13 -76.33 -63.22 15.27
C PRO A 13 -74.97 -62.53 15.40
N TRP A 14 -74.13 -62.69 14.39
CA TRP A 14 -72.85 -62.00 14.19
C TRP A 14 -72.97 -60.50 13.79
N LYS A 15 -74.14 -59.86 13.99
CA LYS A 15 -74.36 -58.45 13.64
C LYS A 15 -74.27 -57.46 14.81
N GLN A 16 -73.97 -57.90 16.03
CA GLN A 16 -73.76 -56.99 17.19
C GLN A 16 -72.35 -57.00 17.79
N PHE A 17 -71.43 -57.85 17.34
CA PHE A 17 -70.04 -57.86 17.84
C PHE A 17 -69.11 -56.89 17.07
N LEU A 18 -69.51 -56.46 15.87
CA LEU A 18 -68.72 -55.54 15.04
C LEU A 18 -68.93 -54.05 15.40
N SER A 19 -70.00 -53.68 16.11
CA SER A 19 -70.20 -52.28 16.52
C SER A 19 -69.39 -51.88 17.76
N PHE A 20 -69.08 -52.83 18.65
CA PHE A 20 -68.25 -52.57 19.84
C PHE A 20 -66.74 -52.51 19.55
N ILE A 21 -66.27 -53.23 18.53
CA ILE A 21 -64.86 -53.19 18.10
C ILE A 21 -64.56 -51.88 17.35
N SER A 22 -65.49 -51.39 16.51
CA SER A 22 -65.27 -50.11 15.80
C SER A 22 -65.26 -48.89 16.72
N CYS A 23 -65.99 -48.92 17.84
CA CYS A 23 -66.03 -47.79 18.77
C CYS A 23 -64.78 -47.71 19.66
N LYS A 24 -64.23 -48.86 20.11
CA LYS A 24 -62.96 -48.90 20.84
C LYS A 24 -61.75 -48.57 19.96
N GLU A 25 -61.74 -48.98 18.69
CA GLU A 25 -60.68 -48.57 17.76
C GLU A 25 -60.74 -47.07 17.42
N VAL A 26 -61.93 -46.49 17.28
CA VAL A 26 -62.06 -45.04 17.02
C VAL A 26 -61.70 -44.21 18.25
N ILE A 27 -62.03 -44.67 19.46
CA ILE A 27 -61.66 -43.98 20.70
C ILE A 27 -60.17 -44.16 21.01
N MET A 28 -59.57 -45.35 20.82
CA MET A 28 -58.11 -45.53 20.92
C MET A 28 -57.36 -44.77 19.85
N LYS A 29 -57.83 -44.74 18.59
CA LYS A 29 -57.22 -43.90 17.54
C LYS A 29 -57.33 -42.43 17.89
N LYS A 30 -58.45 -41.93 18.41
CA LYS A 30 -58.58 -40.53 18.84
C LYS A 30 -57.69 -40.18 20.03
N LEU A 31 -57.60 -41.05 21.04
CA LEU A 31 -56.68 -40.88 22.18
C LEU A 31 -55.21 -40.96 21.76
N LEU A 32 -54.85 -41.88 20.86
CA LEU A 32 -53.50 -42.00 20.30
C LEU A 32 -53.17 -40.79 19.41
N THR A 33 -54.13 -40.26 18.65
CA THR A 33 -53.94 -39.06 17.81
C THR A 33 -53.84 -37.79 18.68
N LEU A 34 -54.57 -37.72 19.79
CA LEU A 34 -54.45 -36.63 20.78
C LEU A 34 -53.16 -36.72 21.60
N LEU A 35 -52.69 -37.92 21.94
CA LEU A 35 -51.38 -38.14 22.58
C LEU A 35 -50.23 -37.86 21.62
N ILE A 36 -50.33 -38.27 20.35
CA ILE A 36 -49.32 -37.95 19.31
C ILE A 36 -49.35 -36.44 19.01
N ALA A 37 -50.52 -35.80 18.92
CA ALA A 37 -50.61 -34.36 18.75
C ALA A 37 -50.06 -33.60 19.97
N ALA A 38 -50.31 -34.07 21.19
CA ALA A 38 -49.72 -33.50 22.40
C ALA A 38 -48.20 -33.71 22.47
N LEU A 39 -47.68 -34.88 22.07
CA LEU A 39 -46.24 -35.18 21.97
C LEU A 39 -45.55 -34.39 20.85
N VAL A 40 -46.24 -34.14 19.72
CA VAL A 40 -45.73 -33.32 18.62
C VAL A 40 -45.76 -31.84 18.99
N VAL A 41 -46.75 -31.36 19.75
CA VAL A 41 -46.77 -29.99 20.28
C VAL A 41 -45.75 -29.82 21.41
N LEU A 42 -45.53 -30.81 22.28
CA LEU A 42 -44.48 -30.80 23.30
C LEU A 42 -43.06 -30.92 22.71
N ALA A 43 -42.88 -31.66 21.60
CA ALA A 43 -41.62 -31.74 20.85
C ALA A 43 -41.36 -30.48 20.02
N ALA A 44 -42.39 -29.89 19.40
CA ALA A 44 -42.30 -28.63 18.65
C ALA A 44 -42.07 -27.41 19.56
N CYS A 45 -42.49 -27.47 20.83
CA CYS A 45 -42.17 -26.45 21.83
C CYS A 45 -40.78 -26.61 22.46
N SER A 46 -40.08 -27.74 22.23
CA SER A 46 -38.74 -27.99 22.79
C SER A 46 -37.61 -27.97 21.77
N ASN A 47 -37.89 -28.13 20.47
CA ASN A 47 -36.98 -27.83 19.36
C ASN A 47 -37.79 -27.55 18.09
N PRO A 48 -37.99 -26.30 17.66
CA PRO A 48 -38.60 -26.03 16.37
C PRO A 48 -37.69 -26.56 15.25
N LEU A 49 -38.21 -27.48 14.43
CA LEU A 49 -37.62 -27.82 13.13
C LEU A 49 -37.76 -26.60 12.22
N THR A 50 -36.71 -25.78 12.15
CA THR A 50 -36.55 -24.79 11.10
C THR A 50 -36.29 -25.52 9.79
N ILE A 51 -37.29 -25.61 8.93
CA ILE A 51 -37.08 -25.95 7.52
C ILE A 51 -36.49 -24.69 6.88
N GLU A 52 -35.17 -24.70 6.68
CA GLU A 52 -34.49 -23.68 5.88
C GLU A 52 -34.88 -23.90 4.40
N THR A 53 -35.51 -22.90 3.79
CA THR A 53 -35.75 -22.86 2.35
C THR A 53 -34.72 -21.92 1.75
N ASP A 54 -33.66 -22.48 1.16
CA ASP A 54 -32.62 -21.73 0.49
C ASP A 54 -33.22 -20.99 -0.73
N GLY A 55 -32.98 -19.67 -0.84
CA GLY A 55 -33.40 -18.82 -1.97
C GLY A 55 -34.92 -18.68 -2.17
N THR A 56 -35.60 -17.84 -1.36
CA THR A 56 -37.06 -17.60 -1.47
C THR A 56 -37.45 -16.57 -2.54
N SER A 57 -36.47 -15.86 -3.09
CA SER A 57 -36.61 -14.94 -4.23
C SER A 57 -36.80 -15.71 -5.55
N ALA A 58 -37.18 -15.04 -6.64
CA ALA A 58 -37.17 -15.69 -7.95
C ALA A 58 -35.72 -15.80 -8.45
N PRO A 59 -35.29 -16.92 -9.07
CA PRO A 59 -33.92 -17.06 -9.55
C PRO A 59 -33.60 -15.97 -10.59
N LYS A 60 -32.43 -15.35 -10.43
CA LYS A 60 -31.88 -14.39 -11.39
C LYS A 60 -31.43 -15.11 -12.67
N ALA A 61 -31.45 -14.42 -13.80
CA ALA A 61 -30.93 -14.95 -15.06
C ALA A 61 -29.41 -15.14 -14.94
N GLU A 62 -28.85 -16.22 -15.48
CA GLU A 62 -27.40 -16.40 -15.42
C GLU A 62 -26.69 -15.42 -16.37
N VAL A 63 -25.85 -14.57 -15.80
CA VAL A 63 -25.02 -13.62 -16.54
C VAL A 63 -23.58 -14.00 -16.31
N PHE A 64 -22.86 -14.30 -17.39
CA PHE A 64 -21.43 -14.60 -17.32
C PHE A 64 -20.64 -13.31 -17.06
N ARG A 65 -19.77 -13.36 -16.04
CA ARG A 65 -18.88 -12.26 -15.65
C ARG A 65 -17.44 -12.66 -15.90
N ASP A 66 -16.73 -11.84 -16.66
CA ASP A 66 -15.32 -12.09 -16.95
C ASP A 66 -14.48 -12.09 -15.66
N PRO A 67 -13.55 -13.05 -15.50
CA PRO A 67 -12.68 -13.09 -14.35
C PRO A 67 -11.74 -11.88 -14.34
N VAL A 68 -11.86 -11.02 -13.33
CA VAL A 68 -10.89 -9.93 -13.06
C VAL A 68 -9.60 -10.48 -12.44
N ARG A 69 -9.62 -11.75 -11.96
CA ARG A 69 -8.51 -12.52 -11.38
C ARG A 69 -8.58 -13.98 -11.80
N ALA A 70 -7.44 -14.67 -11.83
CA ALA A 70 -7.31 -16.05 -12.31
C ALA A 70 -7.85 -17.10 -11.31
N ILE A 71 -9.17 -17.11 -11.07
CA ILE A 71 -9.83 -18.15 -10.27
C ILE A 71 -9.98 -19.41 -11.14
N ASN A 72 -9.62 -20.57 -10.61
CA ASN A 72 -9.88 -21.84 -11.28
C ASN A 72 -11.38 -22.13 -11.29
N MET A 73 -11.99 -22.23 -12.47
CA MET A 73 -13.44 -22.47 -12.65
C MET A 73 -13.75 -23.80 -13.36
N THR A 74 -12.73 -24.65 -13.52
CA THR A 74 -12.80 -25.88 -14.34
C THR A 74 -12.46 -27.16 -13.57
N SER A 75 -12.03 -27.03 -12.32
CA SER A 75 -11.79 -28.12 -11.38
C SER A 75 -12.10 -27.66 -9.95
N PRO A 76 -12.16 -28.58 -8.97
CA PRO A 76 -12.24 -28.22 -7.55
C PRO A 76 -11.14 -27.23 -7.18
N ASP A 77 -11.42 -26.31 -6.25
CA ASP A 77 -10.45 -25.32 -5.79
C ASP A 77 -9.49 -25.89 -4.72
N ALA A 78 -8.68 -25.02 -4.11
CA ALA A 78 -7.65 -25.40 -3.14
C ALA A 78 -8.20 -25.68 -1.72
N TYR A 79 -9.46 -25.32 -1.46
CA TYR A 79 -10.13 -25.45 -0.18
C TYR A 79 -10.96 -26.73 -0.09
N GLU A 80 -11.16 -27.44 -1.18
CA GLU A 80 -11.86 -28.72 -1.15
C GLU A 80 -11.12 -29.79 -0.32
N GLN A 81 -11.79 -30.61 0.51
CA GLN A 81 -13.24 -30.74 0.70
C GLN A 81 -13.81 -29.75 1.73
N ASP A 82 -14.84 -28.96 1.42
CA ASP A 82 -15.52 -28.08 2.39
C ASP A 82 -17.06 -28.06 2.37
N ASP A 83 -17.67 -29.11 1.81
CA ASP A 83 -19.13 -29.30 1.58
C ASP A 83 -19.98 -29.38 2.86
N SER A 84 -19.35 -29.39 4.05
CA SER A 84 -20.05 -29.46 5.33
C SER A 84 -19.36 -28.68 6.43
N GLN A 85 -20.14 -28.26 7.42
CA GLN A 85 -19.64 -27.55 8.59
C GLN A 85 -18.51 -28.29 9.34
N THR A 86 -18.46 -29.63 9.25
CA THR A 86 -17.38 -30.45 9.84
C THR A 86 -16.04 -30.20 9.15
N TYR A 87 -16.06 -29.95 7.84
CA TYR A 87 -14.87 -29.74 7.01
C TYR A 87 -14.54 -28.26 6.78
N ALA A 88 -15.26 -27.36 7.47
CA ALA A 88 -15.19 -25.92 7.24
C ALA A 88 -13.75 -25.35 7.31
N LYS A 89 -13.38 -24.56 6.31
CA LYS A 89 -12.05 -23.95 6.19
C LYS A 89 -11.93 -22.67 6.97
N THR A 90 -10.75 -22.47 7.55
CA THR A 90 -10.49 -21.24 8.30
C THR A 90 -10.35 -20.07 7.35
N ILE A 91 -11.05 -18.98 7.65
CA ILE A 91 -10.87 -17.69 6.98
C ILE A 91 -10.46 -16.63 8.00
N SER A 92 -9.46 -15.82 7.65
CA SER A 92 -9.00 -14.72 8.49
C SER A 92 -10.05 -13.59 8.51
N THR A 93 -10.02 -12.76 9.54
CA THR A 93 -10.97 -11.64 9.70
C THR A 93 -10.39 -10.27 9.34
N ASP A 94 -9.23 -10.26 8.68
CA ASP A 94 -8.44 -9.09 8.25
C ASP A 94 -8.87 -8.55 6.88
N GLY A 95 -9.81 -9.21 6.21
CA GLY A 95 -10.23 -8.88 4.86
C GLY A 95 -9.42 -9.55 3.76
N SER A 96 -8.49 -10.46 4.08
CA SER A 96 -7.86 -11.31 3.08
C SER A 96 -8.93 -12.08 2.31
N VAL A 97 -8.69 -12.24 1.02
CA VAL A 97 -9.64 -12.82 0.09
C VAL A 97 -9.27 -14.28 -0.14
N GLN A 98 -10.24 -15.18 0.00
CA GLN A 98 -10.12 -16.56 -0.46
C GLN A 98 -10.85 -16.73 -1.79
N GLU A 99 -10.27 -17.54 -2.67
CA GLU A 99 -10.83 -17.86 -3.98
C GLU A 99 -11.45 -19.26 -3.92
N HIS A 100 -12.74 -19.34 -4.22
CA HIS A 100 -13.55 -20.55 -4.11
C HIS A 100 -14.34 -20.78 -5.41
N ASN A 101 -14.88 -21.98 -5.59
CA ASN A 101 -15.80 -22.29 -6.66
C ASN A 101 -16.84 -23.34 -6.27
N PHE A 102 -17.97 -23.34 -6.97
CA PHE A 102 -19.03 -24.35 -6.82
C PHE A 102 -18.90 -25.43 -7.90
N TYR A 103 -17.70 -25.98 -8.11
CA TYR A 103 -17.46 -26.93 -9.20
C TYR A 103 -18.08 -28.31 -8.92
N ASP A 104 -17.71 -28.95 -7.82
CA ASP A 104 -18.11 -30.30 -7.44
C ASP A 104 -19.32 -30.34 -6.51
N ASP A 105 -19.55 -29.29 -5.74
CA ASP A 105 -20.79 -29.07 -5.01
C ASP A 105 -21.28 -27.60 -5.05
N ALA A 106 -22.25 -27.26 -4.20
CA ALA A 106 -22.96 -25.98 -4.24
C ALA A 106 -22.89 -25.24 -2.90
N THR A 107 -22.09 -25.72 -1.96
CA THR A 107 -22.10 -25.32 -0.55
C THR A 107 -20.72 -25.40 0.05
N ASP A 108 -20.11 -24.25 0.30
CA ASP A 108 -18.78 -24.20 0.87
C ASP A 108 -18.90 -23.70 2.30
N TRP A 109 -18.24 -24.38 3.24
CA TRP A 109 -18.25 -23.99 4.64
C TRP A 109 -16.94 -23.36 5.07
N LEU A 110 -17.03 -22.19 5.69
CA LEU A 110 -15.90 -21.49 6.29
C LEU A 110 -16.13 -21.28 7.78
N LYS A 111 -15.06 -20.98 8.52
CA LYS A 111 -15.11 -20.65 9.95
C LYS A 111 -14.13 -19.54 10.28
N PHE A 112 -14.54 -18.66 11.20
CA PHE A 112 -13.70 -17.56 11.67
C PHE A 112 -13.86 -17.36 13.18
N SER A 113 -12.79 -16.91 13.83
CA SER A 113 -12.81 -16.55 15.25
C SER A 113 -13.32 -15.12 15.42
N ALA A 114 -14.36 -14.94 16.22
CA ALA A 114 -14.95 -13.65 16.50
C ALA A 114 -14.80 -13.23 17.96
N THR A 115 -14.80 -11.92 18.22
CA THR A 115 -14.79 -11.32 19.56
C THR A 115 -16.16 -10.71 19.87
N ALA A 116 -16.66 -10.95 21.09
CA ALA A 116 -17.93 -10.39 21.56
C ALA A 116 -18.01 -8.87 21.33
N GLY A 117 -19.15 -8.41 20.82
CA GLY A 117 -19.43 -7.00 20.53
C GLY A 117 -18.72 -6.43 19.30
N LYS A 118 -17.97 -7.23 18.53
CA LYS A 118 -17.36 -6.80 17.27
C LYS A 118 -18.23 -7.17 16.09
N THR A 119 -18.27 -6.28 15.11
CA THR A 119 -19.00 -6.49 13.86
C THR A 119 -18.06 -7.05 12.81
N TYR A 120 -18.55 -7.95 11.96
CA TYR A 120 -17.83 -8.62 10.89
C TYR A 120 -18.66 -8.49 9.61
N VAL A 121 -18.03 -7.96 8.57
CA VAL A 121 -18.58 -7.88 7.22
C VAL A 121 -18.06 -9.08 6.46
N ILE A 122 -18.98 -9.91 5.99
CA ILE A 122 -18.68 -11.08 5.15
C ILE A 122 -19.21 -10.72 3.78
N GLU A 123 -18.35 -10.69 2.76
CA GLU A 123 -18.72 -10.24 1.42
C GLU A 123 -18.17 -11.20 0.37
N THR A 124 -18.97 -11.40 -0.68
CA THR A 124 -18.62 -12.25 -1.82
C THR A 124 -18.65 -11.47 -3.13
N TRP A 125 -17.76 -11.85 -4.06
CA TRP A 125 -17.73 -11.33 -5.42
C TRP A 125 -17.72 -12.51 -6.40
N VAL A 126 -18.75 -12.59 -7.24
CA VAL A 126 -18.94 -13.71 -8.17
C VAL A 126 -18.20 -13.49 -9.49
N VAL A 127 -17.65 -14.58 -10.04
CA VAL A 127 -17.11 -14.67 -11.40
C VAL A 127 -17.84 -15.76 -12.18
N GLY A 128 -17.82 -15.68 -13.51
CA GLY A 128 -18.64 -16.54 -14.36
C GLY A 128 -20.12 -16.33 -14.08
N VAL A 129 -20.88 -17.41 -13.94
CA VAL A 129 -22.34 -17.41 -13.77
C VAL A 129 -22.80 -17.66 -12.33
N ALA A 130 -21.89 -17.59 -11.36
CA ALA A 130 -22.22 -17.78 -9.94
C ALA A 130 -23.22 -16.73 -9.42
N ASP A 131 -23.94 -17.14 -8.39
CA ASP A 131 -24.90 -16.37 -7.61
C ASP A 131 -24.85 -16.90 -6.18
N THR A 132 -24.35 -16.12 -5.25
CA THR A 132 -24.11 -16.57 -3.87
C THR A 132 -25.30 -16.30 -2.98
N TYR A 133 -25.40 -17.08 -1.91
CA TYR A 133 -26.22 -16.80 -0.74
C TYR A 133 -25.38 -17.10 0.50
N LEU A 134 -25.14 -16.08 1.33
CA LEU A 134 -24.40 -16.22 2.57
C LEU A 134 -25.31 -16.52 3.76
N TYR A 135 -24.79 -17.33 4.69
CA TYR A 135 -25.36 -17.59 6.01
C TYR A 135 -24.27 -17.54 7.09
N VAL A 136 -24.63 -17.09 8.29
CA VAL A 136 -23.76 -17.10 9.49
C VAL A 136 -24.40 -17.96 10.56
N TYR A 137 -23.68 -18.94 11.07
CA TYR A 137 -24.12 -19.85 12.12
C TYR A 137 -23.28 -19.75 13.40
N ASP A 138 -23.97 -20.02 14.51
CA ASP A 138 -23.41 -20.28 15.83
C ASP A 138 -23.71 -21.74 16.21
N GLY A 139 -22.72 -22.63 16.06
CA GLY A 139 -23.00 -24.06 16.04
C GLY A 139 -23.98 -24.36 14.90
N SER A 140 -25.10 -25.00 15.19
CA SER A 140 -26.18 -25.26 14.22
C SER A 140 -27.24 -24.16 14.14
N THR A 141 -27.11 -23.07 14.91
CA THR A 141 -28.12 -22.00 14.98
C THR A 141 -27.82 -20.90 13.97
N LEU A 142 -28.72 -20.67 13.01
CA LEU A 142 -28.63 -19.55 12.06
C LEU A 142 -28.74 -18.19 12.79
N LYS A 143 -27.85 -17.25 12.42
CA LYS A 143 -27.78 -15.90 13.01
C LYS A 143 -28.06 -14.79 12.00
N ALA A 144 -27.63 -14.96 10.76
CA ALA A 144 -27.85 -14.00 9.68
C ALA A 144 -27.77 -14.71 8.33
N SER A 145 -28.47 -14.18 7.34
CA SER A 145 -28.44 -14.66 5.96
C SER A 145 -28.68 -13.49 5.03
N ASN A 146 -28.02 -13.46 3.87
CA ASN A 146 -28.32 -12.51 2.80
C ASN A 146 -27.91 -13.08 1.44
N ASP A 147 -28.79 -13.00 0.43
CA ASP A 147 -28.52 -13.43 -0.95
C ASP A 147 -27.89 -12.32 -1.79
N ASP A 148 -28.24 -11.05 -1.55
CA ASP A 148 -27.83 -9.94 -2.40
C ASP A 148 -27.13 -8.83 -1.61
N LYS A 149 -25.89 -8.45 -1.99
CA LYS A 149 -25.20 -7.30 -1.35
C LYS A 149 -25.86 -5.95 -1.66
N ALA A 150 -26.51 -5.86 -2.80
CA ALA A 150 -27.38 -4.78 -3.24
C ALA A 150 -28.48 -5.39 -4.11
N SER A 151 -29.64 -4.74 -4.20
CA SER A 151 -30.78 -5.29 -4.96
C SER A 151 -30.36 -5.66 -6.40
N GLY A 152 -30.49 -6.95 -6.74
CA GLY A 152 -30.14 -7.48 -8.07
C GLY A 152 -28.67 -7.82 -8.29
N ASP A 153 -27.82 -7.65 -7.26
CA ASP A 153 -26.44 -8.16 -7.27
C ASP A 153 -26.43 -9.69 -7.15
N TYR A 154 -25.34 -10.34 -7.54
CA TYR A 154 -25.18 -11.80 -7.48
C TYR A 154 -24.13 -12.21 -6.45
N GLY A 155 -23.34 -11.25 -5.96
CA GLY A 155 -22.58 -11.40 -4.73
C GLY A 155 -23.43 -11.01 -3.53
N SER A 156 -23.16 -11.64 -2.39
CA SER A 156 -23.87 -11.44 -1.13
C SER A 156 -23.02 -10.69 -0.11
N LYS A 157 -23.66 -10.03 0.87
CA LYS A 157 -22.96 -9.34 1.97
C LYS A 157 -23.73 -9.45 3.30
N ILE A 158 -23.07 -9.85 4.38
CA ILE A 158 -23.64 -9.87 5.74
C ILE A 158 -22.82 -8.94 6.65
N SER A 159 -23.50 -8.14 7.47
CA SER A 159 -22.90 -7.43 8.60
C SER A 159 -23.35 -8.09 9.91
N PHE A 160 -22.44 -8.81 10.56
CA PHE A 160 -22.71 -9.64 11.72
C PHE A 160 -22.00 -9.13 12.98
N THR A 161 -22.73 -8.76 14.02
CA THR A 161 -22.15 -8.42 15.34
C THR A 161 -22.11 -9.66 16.23
N ALA A 162 -20.92 -10.11 16.59
CA ALA A 162 -20.73 -11.33 17.37
C ALA A 162 -21.23 -11.14 18.81
N PRO A 163 -22.23 -11.92 19.28
CA PRO A 163 -22.74 -11.80 20.65
C PRO A 163 -21.78 -12.34 21.72
N SER A 164 -20.84 -13.21 21.32
CA SER A 164 -19.86 -13.83 22.23
C SER A 164 -18.54 -14.12 21.51
N THR A 165 -17.43 -14.15 22.26
CA THR A 165 -16.09 -14.46 21.73
C THR A 165 -15.95 -15.96 21.52
N LYS A 166 -16.02 -16.41 20.26
CA LYS A 166 -15.94 -17.81 19.85
C LYS A 166 -15.82 -17.94 18.33
N THR A 167 -15.72 -19.16 17.83
CA THR A 167 -15.79 -19.46 16.40
C THR A 167 -17.24 -19.43 15.90
N TYR A 168 -17.46 -18.76 14.77
CA TYR A 168 -18.70 -18.79 14.00
C TYR A 168 -18.42 -19.43 12.63
N TYR A 169 -19.49 -19.91 11.99
CA TYR A 169 -19.40 -20.60 10.71
C TYR A 169 -20.12 -19.80 9.63
N ILE A 170 -19.58 -19.83 8.42
CA ILE A 170 -20.16 -19.24 7.22
C ILE A 170 -20.51 -20.39 6.30
N ARG A 171 -21.70 -20.33 5.70
CA ARG A 171 -22.07 -21.17 4.56
C ARG A 171 -22.22 -20.25 3.36
N ALA A 172 -21.40 -20.46 2.34
CA ALA A 172 -21.57 -19.86 1.03
C ALA A 172 -22.31 -20.86 0.14
N TYR A 173 -23.49 -20.48 -0.34
CA TYR A 173 -24.35 -21.37 -1.10
C TYR A 173 -24.54 -20.84 -2.52
N SER A 174 -24.44 -21.71 -3.52
CA SER A 174 -24.80 -21.34 -4.88
C SER A 174 -26.33 -21.34 -5.03
N TYR A 175 -26.90 -20.20 -5.39
CA TYR A 175 -28.35 -20.02 -5.44
C TYR A 175 -29.05 -21.10 -6.27
N GLY A 176 -30.07 -21.73 -5.67
CA GLY A 176 -30.80 -22.84 -6.29
C GLY A 176 -30.03 -24.17 -6.37
N GLY A 177 -28.93 -24.31 -5.62
CA GLY A 177 -28.16 -25.55 -5.53
C GLY A 177 -27.37 -25.86 -6.79
N LYS A 178 -26.98 -24.83 -7.53
CA LYS A 178 -26.29 -24.96 -8.81
C LYS A 178 -24.81 -25.23 -8.61
N LYS A 179 -24.25 -26.06 -9.48
CA LYS A 179 -22.82 -26.39 -9.47
C LYS A 179 -22.29 -26.67 -10.87
N GLY A 180 -20.97 -26.79 -11.00
CA GLY A 180 -20.26 -27.07 -12.24
C GLY A 180 -19.41 -25.89 -12.72
N THR A 181 -18.93 -26.00 -13.96
CA THR A 181 -17.97 -25.06 -14.54
C THR A 181 -18.47 -23.61 -14.57
N ASN A 182 -17.53 -22.66 -14.49
CA ASN A 182 -17.80 -21.22 -14.55
C ASN A 182 -18.59 -20.66 -13.36
N ARG A 183 -18.50 -21.27 -12.18
CA ARG A 183 -19.15 -20.80 -10.94
C ARG A 183 -18.13 -20.49 -9.86
N GLY A 184 -17.29 -19.48 -10.10
CA GLY A 184 -16.32 -19.04 -9.10
C GLY A 184 -16.86 -17.88 -8.26
N TYR A 185 -16.32 -17.73 -7.06
CA TYR A 185 -16.50 -16.53 -6.28
C TYR A 185 -15.27 -16.29 -5.39
N THR A 186 -15.13 -15.07 -4.92
CA THR A 186 -14.22 -14.78 -3.83
C THR A 186 -15.01 -14.42 -2.60
N ILE A 187 -14.44 -14.68 -1.43
CA ILE A 187 -15.02 -14.34 -0.14
C ILE A 187 -13.98 -13.69 0.76
N SER A 188 -14.39 -12.68 1.52
CA SER A 188 -13.60 -12.14 2.62
C SER A 188 -14.44 -11.99 3.88
N VAL A 189 -13.77 -12.05 5.03
CA VAL A 189 -14.34 -11.63 6.31
C VAL A 189 -13.51 -10.46 6.81
N THR A 190 -14.15 -9.31 6.97
CA THR A 190 -13.52 -8.11 7.50
C THR A 190 -14.19 -7.76 8.80
N ARG A 191 -13.46 -7.75 9.91
CA ARG A 191 -14.02 -7.17 11.13
C ARG A 191 -14.30 -5.68 10.86
N SER A 192 -15.55 -5.26 10.93
CA SER A 192 -15.92 -3.84 11.00
C SER A 192 -15.39 -3.30 12.33
N GLY A 193 -14.31 -2.51 12.24
CA GLY A 193 -13.44 -2.16 13.37
C GLY A 193 -12.25 -3.13 13.58
N GLY A 194 -11.78 -3.80 12.52
CA GLY A 194 -10.61 -4.67 12.46
C GLY A 194 -10.15 -4.99 11.02
N GLY A 195 -10.44 -4.07 10.10
CA GLY A 195 -10.04 -4.03 8.68
C GLY A 195 -10.40 -2.65 8.12
N SER A 196 -9.97 -1.65 8.89
CA SER A 196 -9.98 -0.21 8.67
C SER A 196 -9.34 0.24 9.95
N GLY A 197 -8.18 0.83 9.82
CA GLY A 197 -7.49 1.32 10.98
C GLY A 197 -8.43 2.25 11.74
N GLY A 198 -8.48 2.03 13.06
CA GLY A 198 -8.71 3.08 14.05
C GLY A 198 -9.72 4.17 13.68
N GLY A 199 -10.96 3.82 13.36
CA GLY A 199 -12.05 4.81 13.28
C GLY A 199 -11.88 5.92 12.22
N ILE A 200 -11.01 5.75 11.22
CA ILE A 200 -10.82 6.73 10.15
C ILE A 200 -11.77 6.44 9.00
N THR A 201 -12.73 7.35 8.77
CA THR A 201 -13.62 7.26 7.60
C THR A 201 -12.91 7.78 6.35
N LEU A 202 -12.86 7.01 5.27
CA LEU A 202 -12.29 7.43 4.00
C LEU A 202 -13.39 7.66 2.94
N PRO A 203 -13.21 8.61 2.00
CA PRO A 203 -12.10 9.58 1.95
C PRO A 203 -12.21 10.63 3.08
N GLN A 204 -11.08 11.16 3.54
CA GLN A 204 -11.04 12.31 4.43
C GLN A 204 -11.53 13.58 3.70
N PRO A 205 -12.07 14.57 4.43
CA PRO A 205 -12.30 15.90 3.86
C PRO A 205 -11.03 16.47 3.27
N GLN A 206 -11.15 17.30 2.22
CA GLN A 206 -10.00 17.99 1.64
C GLN A 206 -9.32 18.87 2.69
N LYS A 207 -7.99 18.76 2.81
CA LYS A 207 -7.18 19.53 3.77
C LYS A 207 -6.15 20.43 3.07
N ALA A 208 -5.45 21.26 3.83
CA ALA A 208 -4.39 22.10 3.29
C ALA A 208 -3.20 21.26 2.78
N TRP A 209 -2.86 20.18 3.49
CA TRP A 209 -1.72 19.33 3.20
C TRP A 209 -2.03 17.84 3.29
N THR A 210 -1.45 17.07 2.37
CA THR A 210 -1.21 15.64 2.54
C THR A 210 0.29 15.39 2.40
N ILE A 211 0.90 14.86 3.44
CA ILE A 211 2.30 14.44 3.47
C ILE A 211 2.31 12.93 3.28
N MET A 212 2.86 12.49 2.15
CA MET A 212 3.04 11.07 1.81
C MET A 212 4.46 10.66 2.22
N VAL A 213 4.57 9.63 3.06
CA VAL A 213 5.85 9.06 3.47
C VAL A 213 5.94 7.65 2.90
N TYR A 214 6.90 7.45 1.99
CA TYR A 214 7.23 6.15 1.42
C TYR A 214 8.34 5.56 2.27
N LEU A 215 7.92 4.83 3.30
CA LEU A 215 8.78 4.33 4.37
C LEU A 215 9.10 2.87 4.09
N ASP A 216 10.18 2.68 3.34
CA ASP A 216 10.78 1.39 3.12
C ASP A 216 11.75 1.10 4.27
N ALA A 217 11.35 0.21 5.17
CA ALA A 217 12.11 -0.24 6.31
C ALA A 217 12.37 -1.76 6.23
N ASP A 218 12.17 -2.38 5.07
CA ASP A 218 12.51 -3.79 4.84
C ASP A 218 14.00 -3.96 4.56
N ASN A 219 14.81 -3.60 5.55
CA ASN A 219 16.26 -3.73 5.56
C ASN A 219 16.81 -3.46 6.97
N ASN A 220 18.12 -3.30 7.09
CA ASN A 220 18.80 -3.01 8.35
C ASN A 220 18.41 -1.67 9.02
N LEU A 221 17.57 -0.84 8.40
CA LEU A 221 17.03 0.40 8.98
C LEU A 221 15.66 0.22 9.67
N SER A 222 15.05 -0.97 9.64
CA SER A 222 13.74 -1.30 10.24
C SER A 222 13.43 -0.61 11.59
N SER A 223 14.38 -0.64 12.52
CA SER A 223 14.19 -0.05 13.86
C SER A 223 14.07 1.48 13.85
N TYR A 224 14.70 2.16 12.90
CA TYR A 224 14.62 3.61 12.74
C TYR A 224 13.28 4.02 12.12
N GLY A 225 12.77 3.26 11.15
CA GLY A 225 11.43 3.48 10.60
C GLY A 225 10.34 3.44 11.68
N THR A 226 10.48 2.53 12.66
CA THR A 226 9.57 2.47 13.82
C THR A 226 9.68 3.72 14.71
N LYS A 227 10.89 4.25 14.94
CA LYS A 227 11.10 5.48 15.72
C LYS A 227 10.47 6.68 15.02
N ASP A 228 10.65 6.79 13.71
CA ASP A 228 10.14 7.92 12.92
C ASP A 228 8.61 7.93 12.87
N ILE A 229 7.99 6.75 12.84
CA ILE A 229 6.55 6.62 13.06
C ILE A 229 6.15 7.15 14.44
N GLN A 230 6.90 6.84 15.51
CA GLN A 230 6.62 7.36 16.85
C GLN A 230 6.80 8.88 16.93
N GLU A 231 7.79 9.45 16.23
CA GLU A 231 7.96 10.91 16.13
C GLU A 231 6.81 11.58 15.37
N MET A 232 6.39 11.01 14.24
CA MET A 232 5.20 11.46 13.53
C MET A 232 3.94 11.37 14.42
N GLN A 233 3.83 10.35 15.27
CA GLN A 233 2.74 10.23 16.26
C GLN A 233 2.77 11.30 17.36
N GLN A 234 3.92 11.91 17.66
CA GLN A 234 3.95 13.05 18.61
C GLN A 234 3.18 14.25 18.05
N VAL A 235 3.15 14.39 16.71
CA VAL A 235 2.49 15.49 16.02
C VAL A 235 1.08 15.10 15.55
N GLY A 236 0.98 14.01 14.78
CA GLY A 236 -0.25 13.46 14.24
C GLY A 236 -0.95 14.31 13.18
N SER A 237 -1.79 13.68 12.36
CA SER A 237 -2.73 14.36 11.47
C SER A 237 -3.77 15.19 12.25
N ASP A 238 -4.32 16.24 11.63
CA ASP A 238 -5.39 17.08 12.19
C ASP A 238 -6.38 17.55 11.12
N SER A 239 -7.13 18.63 11.38
CA SER A 239 -8.10 19.19 10.41
C SER A 239 -7.45 19.83 9.18
N ASN A 240 -6.15 20.16 9.22
CA ASN A 240 -5.42 20.85 8.16
C ASN A 240 -4.41 19.96 7.44
N ILE A 241 -3.92 18.90 8.08
CA ILE A 241 -2.84 18.05 7.57
C ILE A 241 -3.21 16.57 7.68
N ASN A 242 -3.01 15.84 6.59
CA ASN A 242 -2.92 14.38 6.57
C ASN A 242 -1.45 13.95 6.59
N ILE A 243 -1.12 13.00 7.45
CA ILE A 243 0.15 12.26 7.44
C ILE A 243 -0.21 10.82 7.07
N VAL A 244 0.20 10.40 5.88
CA VAL A 244 -0.11 9.09 5.31
C VAL A 244 1.19 8.38 4.99
N VAL A 245 1.33 7.14 5.43
CA VAL A 245 2.56 6.36 5.29
C VAL A 245 2.24 5.07 4.56
N LEU A 246 2.98 4.74 3.50
CA LEU A 246 3.17 3.35 3.12
C LEU A 246 4.37 2.88 3.92
N TRP A 247 4.10 2.03 4.91
CA TRP A 247 5.11 1.48 5.79
C TRP A 247 5.29 0.02 5.44
N ASP A 248 6.47 -0.29 4.94
CA ASP A 248 6.96 -1.64 4.77
C ASP A 248 8.14 -1.87 5.70
N ASN A 249 8.19 -3.00 6.39
CA ASN A 249 9.14 -3.27 7.46
C ASN A 249 9.44 -4.75 7.46
N SER A 250 10.69 -5.13 7.70
CA SER A 250 11.24 -6.49 7.62
C SER A 250 10.63 -7.57 8.54
N ALA A 251 9.45 -7.34 9.12
CA ALA A 251 8.78 -8.24 10.05
C ALA A 251 7.31 -8.49 9.68
N SER A 252 6.42 -7.54 9.94
CA SER A 252 4.96 -7.77 9.85
C SER A 252 4.15 -6.51 9.60
N THR A 253 4.79 -5.44 9.15
CA THR A 253 4.14 -4.13 8.98
C THR A 253 4.27 -3.73 7.53
N HIS A 254 3.25 -4.05 6.74
CA HIS A 254 3.25 -3.88 5.29
C HIS A 254 1.90 -3.27 4.88
N GLY A 255 1.78 -1.94 4.94
CA GLY A 255 0.47 -1.32 4.85
C GLY A 255 0.44 0.19 4.67
N TYR A 256 -0.74 0.67 4.31
CA TYR A 256 -1.08 2.09 4.37
C TYR A 256 -1.53 2.46 5.78
N TYR A 257 -0.87 3.45 6.37
CA TYR A 257 -1.16 3.96 7.70
C TYR A 257 -1.59 5.42 7.64
N TYR A 258 -2.58 5.76 8.46
CA TYR A 258 -2.88 7.15 8.81
C TYR A 258 -2.30 7.45 10.18
N VAL A 259 -1.42 8.45 10.28
CA VAL A 259 -0.77 8.77 11.56
C VAL A 259 -1.61 9.78 12.32
N GLN A 260 -2.00 9.45 13.54
CA GLN A 260 -2.69 10.32 14.49
C GLN A 260 -1.79 10.63 15.68
N SER A 261 -2.20 11.60 16.50
CA SER A 261 -1.47 11.86 17.74
C SER A 261 -1.54 10.63 18.64
N GLY A 262 -0.38 10.11 19.03
CA GLY A 262 -0.20 8.94 19.90
C GLY A 262 -0.47 7.57 19.26
N SER A 263 -0.86 7.48 17.97
CA SER A 263 -1.07 6.18 17.32
C SER A 263 -1.01 6.25 15.79
N SER A 264 -0.61 5.15 15.15
CA SER A 264 -0.72 4.96 13.70
C SER A 264 -1.77 3.91 13.40
N VAL A 265 -2.56 4.20 12.40
CA VAL A 265 -3.81 3.52 12.14
C VAL A 265 -3.73 2.79 10.81
N LEU A 266 -3.61 1.46 10.82
CA LEU A 266 -3.49 0.62 9.61
C LEU A 266 -4.78 0.67 8.78
N LEU A 267 -4.80 1.46 7.71
CA LEU A 267 -5.95 1.63 6.84
C LEU A 267 -6.17 0.43 5.92
N GLN A 268 -5.08 -0.11 5.39
CA GLN A 268 -5.07 -1.22 4.46
C GLN A 268 -3.75 -1.97 4.60
N ASP A 269 -3.83 -3.26 4.89
CA ASP A 269 -2.71 -4.19 4.75
C ASP A 269 -2.52 -4.47 3.25
N VAL A 270 -1.30 -4.26 2.75
CA VAL A 270 -0.97 -4.50 1.34
C VAL A 270 -0.12 -5.76 1.15
N GLY A 271 0.17 -6.48 2.24
CA GLY A 271 1.16 -7.55 2.27
C GLY A 271 2.58 -7.03 2.01
N GLU A 272 3.55 -7.93 2.05
CA GLU A 272 4.92 -7.62 1.62
C GLU A 272 4.88 -7.12 0.16
N VAL A 273 5.45 -5.95 -0.08
CA VAL A 273 5.46 -5.32 -1.40
C VAL A 273 6.87 -4.87 -1.72
N ASN A 274 7.30 -5.08 -2.97
CA ASN A 274 8.59 -4.57 -3.42
C ASN A 274 8.59 -3.04 -3.43
N MET A 275 9.30 -2.45 -2.48
CA MET A 275 9.43 -1.00 -2.35
C MET A 275 10.38 -0.39 -3.39
N GLY A 276 11.22 -1.22 -4.01
CA GLY A 276 11.98 -0.93 -5.22
C GLY A 276 11.17 -0.96 -6.53
N ASP A 277 9.91 -1.42 -6.52
CA ASP A 277 9.05 -1.41 -7.72
C ASP A 277 8.35 -0.03 -7.89
N PRO A 278 8.53 0.66 -9.04
CA PRO A 278 7.85 1.92 -9.31
C PRO A 278 6.32 1.84 -9.24
N ALA A 279 5.72 0.66 -9.49
CA ALA A 279 4.29 0.45 -9.38
C ALA A 279 3.80 0.61 -7.93
N THR A 280 4.58 0.17 -6.93
CA THR A 280 4.26 0.28 -5.51
C THR A 280 4.11 1.75 -5.09
N ALA A 281 5.08 2.59 -5.44
CA ALA A 281 5.03 4.03 -5.18
C ALA A 281 3.89 4.74 -5.93
N LYS A 282 3.63 4.37 -7.20
CA LYS A 282 2.51 4.93 -7.98
C LYS A 282 1.16 4.56 -7.35
N ASN A 283 0.98 3.31 -6.93
CA ASN A 283 -0.22 2.84 -6.23
C ASN A 283 -0.42 3.60 -4.92
N PHE A 284 0.65 3.84 -4.16
CA PHE A 284 0.59 4.63 -2.94
C PHE A 284 0.18 6.09 -3.20
N ILE A 285 0.75 6.76 -4.21
CA ILE A 285 0.34 8.13 -4.58
C ILE A 285 -1.14 8.16 -4.99
N ALA A 286 -1.61 7.15 -5.73
CA ALA A 286 -3.01 7.05 -6.13
C ALA A 286 -3.94 6.85 -4.94
N TYR A 287 -3.58 5.95 -4.04
CA TYR A 287 -4.30 5.71 -2.79
C TYR A 287 -4.37 6.98 -1.94
N ALA A 288 -3.24 7.68 -1.77
CA ALA A 288 -3.17 8.91 -0.99
C ALA A 288 -4.02 10.04 -1.62
N LYS A 289 -3.99 10.20 -2.94
CA LYS A 289 -4.83 11.20 -3.64
C LYS A 289 -6.32 10.89 -3.48
N GLN A 290 -6.72 9.63 -3.66
CA GLN A 290 -8.12 9.21 -3.58
C GLN A 290 -8.69 9.41 -2.16
N ASN A 291 -7.92 9.01 -1.14
CA ASN A 291 -8.42 8.92 0.24
C ASN A 291 -8.08 10.14 1.10
N PHE A 292 -7.06 10.91 0.73
CA PHE A 292 -6.57 12.07 1.48
C PHE A 292 -6.39 13.28 0.54
N PRO A 293 -7.48 13.80 -0.05
CA PRO A 293 -7.41 14.97 -0.90
C PRO A 293 -6.83 16.17 -0.15
N ALA A 294 -5.96 16.94 -0.80
CA ALA A 294 -5.39 18.15 -0.23
C ALA A 294 -5.06 19.20 -1.29
N ASP A 295 -4.88 20.45 -0.84
CA ASP A 295 -4.43 21.54 -1.70
C ASP A 295 -2.96 21.36 -2.11
N LYS A 296 -2.12 20.94 -1.17
CA LYS A 296 -0.68 20.74 -1.34
C LYS A 296 -0.26 19.32 -0.95
N TYR A 297 0.72 18.79 -1.66
CA TYR A 297 1.24 17.44 -1.45
C TYR A 297 2.74 17.46 -1.24
N GLY A 298 3.20 16.82 -0.18
CA GLY A 298 4.61 16.47 0.02
C GLY A 298 4.82 14.98 -0.20
N PHE A 299 5.96 14.59 -0.75
CA PHE A 299 6.36 13.19 -0.88
C PHE A 299 7.76 13.00 -0.31
N VAL A 300 7.93 12.07 0.63
CA VAL A 300 9.22 11.77 1.24
C VAL A 300 9.60 10.32 0.97
N TYR A 301 10.79 10.12 0.41
CA TYR A 301 11.46 8.82 0.40
C TYR A 301 12.25 8.67 1.69
N TRP A 302 12.04 7.57 2.41
CA TRP A 302 12.76 7.23 3.63
C TRP A 302 13.39 5.86 3.43
N ASN A 303 14.73 5.77 3.47
CA ASN A 303 15.55 4.55 3.41
C ASN A 303 17.06 4.92 3.29
N HIS A 304 17.92 3.97 2.93
CA HIS A 304 19.18 4.17 2.23
C HIS A 304 19.04 4.99 0.94
N GLY A 305 20.16 5.58 0.54
CA GLY A 305 20.33 6.27 -0.73
C GLY A 305 21.74 6.07 -1.30
N GLY A 306 21.87 6.08 -2.63
CA GLY A 306 23.08 5.64 -3.33
C GLY A 306 23.89 6.71 -4.06
N ALA A 307 23.39 7.95 -4.15
CA ALA A 307 23.76 8.90 -5.19
C ALA A 307 23.51 8.36 -6.61
N VAL A 308 23.54 9.28 -7.56
CA VAL A 308 23.28 8.96 -8.96
C VAL A 308 24.32 8.02 -9.56
N ASP A 309 23.84 6.94 -10.17
CA ASP A 309 24.67 6.05 -11.00
C ASP A 309 25.92 5.45 -10.29
N ARG A 310 25.78 5.08 -9.00
CA ARG A 310 26.72 4.26 -8.19
C ARG A 310 26.18 2.88 -7.76
N ALA A 311 26.90 1.78 -7.92
CA ALA A 311 26.31 0.43 -7.73
C ALA A 311 26.52 -0.09 -6.28
N PRO A 312 25.50 -0.66 -5.63
CA PRO A 312 24.07 -0.60 -5.98
C PRO A 312 23.48 0.80 -5.61
N ARG A 313 22.41 1.24 -6.29
CA ARG A 313 22.13 2.65 -6.70
C ARG A 313 20.83 3.17 -6.06
N GLY A 314 20.40 4.40 -6.32
CA GLY A 314 19.01 4.80 -6.03
C GLY A 314 18.61 4.91 -4.54
N VAL A 315 17.31 4.87 -4.28
CA VAL A 315 16.67 5.07 -2.97
C VAL A 315 15.61 3.98 -2.72
N ALA A 316 15.16 3.78 -1.48
CA ALA A 316 14.16 2.77 -1.11
C ALA A 316 14.64 1.36 -1.44
N TRP A 317 15.62 0.89 -0.67
CA TRP A 317 16.20 -0.44 -0.81
C TRP A 317 15.43 -1.48 -0.01
N ASP A 318 15.05 -2.53 -0.72
CA ASP A 318 14.22 -3.61 -0.24
C ASP A 318 15.03 -4.92 -0.22
N ASP A 319 15.43 -5.35 0.98
CA ASP A 319 16.33 -6.48 1.16
C ASP A 319 15.62 -7.82 0.85
N THR A 320 14.32 -7.97 1.12
CA THR A 320 13.60 -9.22 0.83
C THR A 320 13.28 -9.40 -0.64
N ASN A 321 13.25 -8.31 -1.42
CA ASN A 321 13.13 -8.33 -2.88
C ASN A 321 14.48 -8.34 -3.64
N SER A 322 15.48 -9.03 -3.08
CA SER A 322 16.83 -9.19 -3.67
C SER A 322 17.66 -7.91 -3.70
N GLY A 323 17.41 -6.97 -2.79
CA GLY A 323 18.08 -5.67 -2.76
C GLY A 323 17.61 -4.75 -3.89
N ASP A 324 16.34 -4.88 -4.29
CA ASP A 324 15.76 -3.99 -5.30
C ASP A 324 15.65 -2.57 -4.75
N HIS A 325 15.68 -1.59 -5.64
CA HIS A 325 15.70 -0.18 -5.27
C HIS A 325 15.23 0.71 -6.41
N LEU A 326 14.70 1.88 -6.06
CA LEU A 326 14.25 2.87 -7.04
C LEU A 326 15.43 3.61 -7.66
N SER A 327 15.71 3.32 -8.93
CA SER A 327 16.64 4.10 -9.75
C SER A 327 16.14 5.53 -9.99
N GLU A 328 17.02 6.41 -10.43
CA GLU A 328 16.69 7.82 -10.69
C GLU A 328 15.71 7.98 -11.88
N VAL A 329 15.77 7.06 -12.83
CA VAL A 329 14.82 6.98 -13.96
C VAL A 329 13.43 6.59 -13.44
N GLU A 330 13.36 5.61 -12.54
CA GLU A 330 12.12 5.14 -11.93
C GLU A 330 11.49 6.19 -11.03
N GLN A 331 12.30 6.86 -10.20
CA GLN A 331 11.92 8.06 -9.46
C GLN A 331 11.22 9.08 -10.36
N SER A 332 11.78 9.36 -11.54
CA SER A 332 11.18 10.28 -12.52
C SER A 332 9.82 9.80 -13.04
N GLN A 333 9.67 8.50 -13.30
CA GLN A 333 8.41 7.92 -13.74
C GLN A 333 7.33 8.02 -12.65
N ILE A 334 7.70 7.78 -11.38
CA ILE A 334 6.79 7.88 -10.23
C ILE A 334 6.35 9.34 -10.07
N MET A 335 7.28 10.28 -10.10
CA MET A 335 6.98 11.70 -9.94
C MET A 335 6.16 12.27 -11.10
N SER A 336 6.46 11.88 -12.33
CA SER A 336 5.66 12.23 -13.52
C SER A 336 4.22 11.71 -13.39
N TYR A 337 4.05 10.44 -12.98
CA TYR A 337 2.74 9.87 -12.68
C TYR A 337 2.01 10.68 -11.60
N GLY A 338 2.69 11.00 -10.49
CA GLY A 338 2.14 11.79 -9.40
C GLY A 338 1.66 13.17 -9.86
N VAL A 339 2.48 13.92 -10.61
CA VAL A 339 2.07 15.23 -11.14
C VAL A 339 0.86 15.11 -12.07
N SER A 340 0.83 14.10 -12.94
CA SER A 340 -0.30 13.87 -13.83
C SER A 340 -1.59 13.58 -13.07
N LEU A 341 -1.52 12.79 -12.01
CA LEU A 341 -2.67 12.40 -11.19
C LEU A 341 -3.16 13.53 -10.28
N LEU A 342 -2.23 14.31 -9.71
CA LEU A 342 -2.53 15.43 -8.82
C LEU A 342 -2.98 16.68 -9.59
N GLY A 343 -2.65 16.78 -10.89
CA GLY A 343 -2.86 17.95 -11.73
C GLY A 343 -1.99 19.15 -11.33
N LYS A 344 -0.92 18.92 -10.56
CA LYS A 344 0.00 19.93 -10.03
C LYS A 344 1.32 19.31 -9.58
N LYS A 345 2.35 20.12 -9.44
CA LYS A 345 3.63 19.71 -8.82
C LYS A 345 3.43 19.35 -7.35
N PHE A 346 4.27 18.46 -6.85
CA PHE A 346 4.48 18.31 -5.42
C PHE A 346 5.02 19.63 -4.86
N GLU A 347 4.51 20.01 -3.70
CA GLU A 347 4.93 21.23 -3.06
C GLU A 347 6.35 21.09 -2.50
N PHE A 348 6.71 19.90 -2.03
CA PHE A 348 8.11 19.51 -1.81
C PHE A 348 8.31 18.01 -2.02
N VAL A 349 9.55 17.61 -2.33
CA VAL A 349 10.02 16.24 -2.21
C VAL A 349 11.15 16.18 -1.19
N GLY A 350 11.10 15.20 -0.30
CA GLY A 350 12.13 14.94 0.68
C GLY A 350 12.85 13.63 0.41
N PHE A 351 14.16 13.61 0.66
CA PHE A 351 14.95 12.39 0.72
C PHE A 351 15.56 12.29 2.11
N ASP A 352 14.88 11.56 3.01
CA ASP A 352 15.47 11.09 4.26
C ASP A 352 16.32 9.86 3.93
N ALA A 353 17.37 10.13 3.16
CA ALA A 353 18.18 9.14 2.47
C ALA A 353 19.53 9.73 2.06
N CYS A 354 20.53 8.88 2.01
CA CYS A 354 21.92 9.25 1.75
C CYS A 354 22.14 9.80 0.33
N LEU A 355 22.98 10.83 0.19
CA LEU A 355 23.58 11.25 -1.08
C LEU A 355 22.60 11.72 -2.18
N MET A 356 21.41 12.21 -1.82
CA MET A 356 20.37 12.62 -2.78
C MET A 356 20.45 14.10 -3.19
N ALA A 357 21.27 14.93 -2.51
CA ALA A 357 21.50 16.34 -2.86
C ALA A 357 22.48 16.48 -4.03
N THR A 358 22.05 16.07 -5.23
CA THR A 358 22.84 16.11 -6.45
C THR A 358 22.23 17.05 -7.50
N ALA A 359 23.07 17.67 -8.31
CA ALA A 359 22.63 18.51 -9.43
C ALA A 359 21.77 17.71 -10.43
N GLU A 360 22.10 16.44 -10.63
CA GLU A 360 21.34 15.48 -11.42
C GLU A 360 19.90 15.37 -10.90
N ILE A 361 19.71 15.07 -9.61
CA ILE A 361 18.39 14.89 -9.00
C ILE A 361 17.61 16.22 -8.97
N TYR A 362 18.27 17.34 -8.65
CA TYR A 362 17.62 18.65 -8.71
C TYR A 362 17.10 18.96 -10.12
N TYR A 363 17.91 18.68 -11.14
CA TYR A 363 17.50 18.87 -12.53
C TYR A 363 16.36 17.93 -12.91
N GLN A 364 16.48 16.64 -12.59
CA GLN A 364 15.48 15.62 -12.88
C GLN A 364 14.10 15.96 -12.27
N TYR A 365 14.08 16.52 -11.05
CA TYR A 365 12.85 16.88 -10.34
C TYR A 365 12.28 18.26 -10.69
N ARG A 366 12.93 19.05 -11.56
CA ARG A 366 12.55 20.44 -11.90
C ARG A 366 11.08 20.61 -12.31
N ASN A 367 10.52 19.59 -12.95
CA ASN A 367 9.14 19.59 -13.43
C ASN A 367 8.14 18.93 -12.47
N PHE A 368 8.62 18.32 -11.39
CA PHE A 368 7.78 17.51 -10.51
C PHE A 368 7.53 18.12 -9.15
N ALA A 369 8.48 18.91 -8.62
CA ALA A 369 8.37 19.51 -7.30
C ALA A 369 8.78 20.99 -7.29
N ASN A 370 8.31 21.75 -6.31
CA ASN A 370 8.71 23.15 -6.10
C ASN A 370 9.98 23.27 -5.24
N TYR A 371 10.11 22.42 -4.21
CA TYR A 371 11.23 22.44 -3.28
C TYR A 371 11.75 21.03 -3.00
N MET A 372 13.01 20.93 -2.56
CA MET A 372 13.63 19.66 -2.16
C MET A 372 14.43 19.79 -0.86
N ALA A 373 14.45 18.74 -0.04
CA ALA A 373 15.35 18.58 1.10
C ALA A 373 16.15 17.27 0.95
N ALA A 374 17.48 17.34 1.07
CA ALA A 374 18.38 16.19 0.90
C ALA A 374 19.80 16.48 1.44
N SER A 375 20.57 15.42 1.67
CA SER A 375 22.00 15.46 2.02
C SER A 375 22.93 15.14 0.84
N GLU A 376 24.09 15.81 0.78
CA GLU A 376 25.18 15.49 -0.17
C GLU A 376 26.00 14.28 0.29
N GLN A 377 25.96 14.01 1.58
CA GLN A 377 26.65 12.93 2.30
C GLN A 377 25.66 11.86 2.75
N THR A 378 26.17 10.73 3.23
CA THR A 378 25.40 9.79 4.05
C THR A 378 24.71 10.49 5.22
N GLU A 379 23.47 10.12 5.50
CA GLU A 379 22.74 10.60 6.68
C GLU A 379 22.93 9.61 7.84
N PRO A 380 22.94 10.08 9.10
CA PRO A 380 22.93 9.19 10.25
C PRO A 380 21.64 8.37 10.29
N GLY A 381 21.70 7.15 10.82
CA GLY A 381 20.55 6.22 10.79
C GLY A 381 19.29 6.72 11.49
N ASP A 382 19.40 7.62 12.47
CA ASP A 382 18.23 8.25 13.11
C ASP A 382 17.46 9.19 12.16
N GLY A 383 18.00 9.53 10.98
CA GLY A 383 17.25 10.29 9.96
C GLY A 383 16.84 11.68 10.41
N TRP A 384 15.62 12.08 10.06
CA TRP A 384 15.05 13.39 10.38
C TRP A 384 14.24 13.38 11.68
N ASP A 385 14.28 14.47 12.45
CA ASP A 385 13.29 14.70 13.52
C ASP A 385 11.94 15.08 12.89
N TRP A 386 11.03 14.11 12.79
CA TRP A 386 9.72 14.22 12.14
C TRP A 386 8.75 15.16 12.85
N THR A 387 9.10 15.66 14.03
CA THR A 387 8.30 16.69 14.69
C THR A 387 8.32 18.03 13.93
N TRP A 388 9.15 18.18 12.89
CA TRP A 388 9.12 19.30 11.95
C TRP A 388 7.71 19.57 11.37
N ILE A 389 6.86 18.54 11.24
CA ILE A 389 5.49 18.65 10.75
C ILE A 389 4.64 19.62 11.58
N ALA A 390 4.96 19.80 12.88
CA ALA A 390 4.29 20.77 13.74
C ALA A 390 4.40 22.22 13.20
N THR A 391 5.49 22.54 12.48
CA THR A 391 5.66 23.83 11.81
C THR A 391 4.63 24.03 10.70
N LEU A 392 4.31 22.98 9.92
CA LEU A 392 3.24 23.06 8.93
C LEU A 392 1.85 23.11 9.57
N LYS A 393 1.62 22.39 10.68
CA LYS A 393 0.32 22.44 11.38
C LYS A 393 0.01 23.84 11.91
N SER A 394 1.02 24.54 12.41
CA SER A 394 0.90 25.93 12.84
C SER A 394 0.88 26.94 11.68
N ASN A 395 1.26 26.52 10.47
CA ASN A 395 1.23 27.32 9.24
C ASN A 395 0.69 26.55 8.02
N PRO A 396 -0.60 26.17 8.02
CA PRO A 396 -1.16 25.33 6.95
C PRO A 396 -1.23 26.04 5.60
N ALA A 397 -1.26 27.38 5.61
CA ALA A 397 -1.17 28.20 4.40
C ALA A 397 0.25 28.21 3.79
N GLY A 398 1.27 27.83 4.56
CA GLY A 398 2.66 27.70 4.13
C GLY A 398 2.81 26.85 2.87
N ASN A 399 3.89 27.10 2.15
CA ASN A 399 4.28 26.40 0.93
C ASN A 399 5.47 25.47 1.23
N GLY A 400 6.06 24.88 0.19
CA GLY A 400 7.11 23.87 0.35
C GLY A 400 8.39 24.42 0.98
N SER A 401 8.67 25.73 0.83
CA SER A 401 9.84 26.34 1.47
C SER A 401 9.74 26.30 2.99
N VAL A 402 8.53 26.44 3.54
CA VAL A 402 8.28 26.31 4.99
C VAL A 402 8.54 24.87 5.44
N ALA A 403 8.08 23.88 4.67
CA ALA A 403 8.27 22.46 4.96
C ALA A 403 9.77 22.09 4.98
N VAL A 404 10.48 22.34 3.88
CA VAL A 404 11.92 21.98 3.78
C VAL A 404 12.78 22.77 4.77
N LYS A 405 12.41 24.01 5.09
CA LYS A 405 13.09 24.80 6.14
C LYS A 405 12.89 24.20 7.53
N ALA A 406 11.69 23.72 7.84
CA ALA A 406 11.42 23.06 9.12
C ALA A 406 12.24 21.77 9.27
N ILE A 407 12.31 20.96 8.20
CA ILE A 407 13.17 19.76 8.14
C ILE A 407 14.63 20.17 8.39
N PHE A 408 15.12 21.16 7.66
CA PHE A 408 16.50 21.65 7.78
C PHE A 408 16.84 22.14 9.19
N ASP A 409 15.98 22.95 9.81
CA ASP A 409 16.22 23.50 11.14
C ASP A 409 16.28 22.39 12.20
N LYS A 410 15.40 21.39 12.08
CA LYS A 410 15.38 20.22 12.95
C LYS A 410 16.62 19.35 12.78
N TYR A 411 16.98 19.02 11.54
CA TYR A 411 18.17 18.24 11.23
C TYR A 411 19.44 18.91 11.78
N LYS A 412 19.61 20.21 11.51
CA LYS A 412 20.75 20.99 12.00
C LYS A 412 20.81 21.03 13.53
N ALA A 413 19.67 21.17 14.21
CA ALA A 413 19.63 21.20 15.66
C ALA A 413 19.98 19.83 16.25
N TRP A 414 19.41 18.76 15.69
CA TRP A 414 19.63 17.39 16.14
C TRP A 414 21.09 16.94 15.98
N TYR A 415 21.71 17.28 14.85
CA TYR A 415 23.09 16.87 14.54
C TYR A 415 24.14 17.96 14.80
N ALA A 416 23.84 18.99 15.60
CA ALA A 416 24.72 20.15 15.79
C ALA A 416 26.16 19.81 16.22
N THR A 417 26.38 18.66 16.87
CA THR A 417 27.69 18.17 17.33
C THR A 417 28.29 17.07 16.44
N THR A 418 27.58 16.63 15.41
CA THR A 418 28.04 15.59 14.48
C THR A 418 28.97 16.18 13.43
N ALA A 419 30.15 15.57 13.27
CA ALA A 419 31.18 16.08 12.37
C ALA A 419 30.93 15.73 10.90
N ASP A 420 30.49 14.50 10.61
CA ASP A 420 30.38 13.93 9.27
C ASP A 420 28.91 13.89 8.80
N VAL A 421 28.32 15.08 8.60
CA VAL A 421 26.96 15.25 8.09
C VAL A 421 26.88 16.47 7.17
N THR A 422 25.95 16.43 6.23
CA THR A 422 25.55 17.58 5.42
C THR A 422 24.03 17.63 5.34
N PHE A 423 23.47 18.80 5.07
CA PHE A 423 22.06 18.91 4.73
C PHE A 423 21.78 20.21 3.98
N SER A 424 20.90 20.13 2.99
CA SER A 424 20.56 21.29 2.17
C SER A 424 19.09 21.27 1.73
N THR A 425 18.62 22.44 1.33
CA THR A 425 17.29 22.59 0.72
C THR A 425 17.41 23.39 -0.57
N ALA A 426 16.66 22.98 -1.58
CA ALA A 426 16.71 23.58 -2.91
C ALA A 426 15.34 24.15 -3.33
N ASN A 427 15.36 25.28 -4.03
CA ASN A 427 14.24 25.83 -4.77
C ASN A 427 14.34 25.40 -6.25
N LEU A 428 13.49 24.44 -6.63
CA LEU A 428 13.56 23.79 -7.94
C LEU A 428 13.05 24.66 -9.08
N ALA A 429 12.48 25.83 -8.80
CA ALA A 429 12.23 26.84 -9.83
C ALA A 429 13.52 27.24 -10.58
N TYR A 430 14.68 27.11 -9.93
CA TYR A 430 15.99 27.42 -10.51
C TYR A 430 16.73 26.21 -11.12
N ALA A 431 16.16 25.01 -11.04
CA ALA A 431 16.82 23.81 -11.54
C ALA A 431 16.97 23.82 -13.08
N ALA A 432 16.03 24.40 -13.84
CA ALA A 432 16.22 24.56 -15.29
C ALA A 432 17.42 25.48 -15.64
N GLN A 433 17.61 26.55 -14.86
CA GLN A 433 18.77 27.43 -14.99
C GLN A 433 20.07 26.73 -14.57
N LEU A 434 20.01 25.78 -13.64
CA LEU A 434 21.16 24.95 -13.26
C LEU A 434 21.65 24.12 -14.44
N GLY A 435 20.75 23.41 -15.13
CA GLY A 435 21.13 22.65 -16.33
C GLY A 435 21.69 23.54 -17.43
N THR A 436 21.11 24.73 -17.64
CA THR A 436 21.63 25.71 -18.60
C THR A 436 23.06 26.16 -18.22
N ALA A 437 23.29 26.51 -16.96
CA ALA A 437 24.61 26.95 -16.49
C ALA A 437 25.66 25.83 -16.57
N ILE A 438 25.28 24.59 -16.24
CA ILE A 438 26.14 23.41 -16.36
C ILE A 438 26.46 23.14 -17.84
N ASN A 439 25.47 23.21 -18.73
CA ASN A 439 25.68 23.07 -20.17
C ASN A 439 26.66 24.12 -20.71
N ASP A 440 26.46 25.38 -20.33
CA ASP A 440 27.32 26.50 -20.74
C ASP A 440 28.76 26.30 -20.25
N PHE A 441 28.94 25.85 -19.00
CA PHE A 441 30.24 25.51 -18.44
C PHE A 441 30.90 24.36 -19.20
N ALA A 442 30.20 23.23 -19.38
CA ALA A 442 30.69 22.05 -20.07
C ALA A 442 31.10 22.39 -21.52
N THR A 443 30.24 23.10 -22.24
CA THR A 443 30.49 23.58 -23.61
C THR A 443 31.72 24.48 -23.67
N ALA A 444 31.85 25.44 -22.75
CA ALA A 444 33.00 26.33 -22.71
C ALA A 444 34.29 25.57 -22.39
N ALA A 445 34.25 24.61 -21.46
CA ALA A 445 35.41 23.82 -21.06
C ALA A 445 35.92 22.95 -22.21
N ILE A 446 35.03 22.24 -22.92
CA ILE A 446 35.37 21.41 -24.09
C ILE A 446 36.02 22.26 -25.18
N ASN A 447 35.47 23.44 -25.46
CA ASN A 447 35.93 24.32 -26.54
C ASN A 447 37.09 25.26 -26.15
N SER A 448 37.58 25.19 -24.90
CA SER A 448 38.54 26.16 -24.37
C SER A 448 39.98 25.99 -24.87
N GLY A 449 40.33 24.82 -25.41
CA GLY A 449 41.71 24.42 -25.67
C GLY A 449 42.51 24.01 -24.41
N THR A 450 41.95 24.15 -23.20
CA THR A 450 42.53 23.59 -21.97
C THR A 450 42.41 22.06 -22.02
N ALA A 451 43.51 21.34 -21.78
CA ALA A 451 43.48 19.88 -21.76
C ALA A 451 42.49 19.34 -20.70
N GLY A 452 41.66 18.37 -21.07
CA GLY A 452 40.66 17.77 -20.18
C GLY A 452 41.22 17.28 -18.83
N SER A 453 42.45 16.76 -18.84
CA SER A 453 43.15 16.30 -17.63
C SER A 453 43.33 17.39 -16.56
N VAL A 454 43.37 18.67 -16.95
CA VAL A 454 43.40 19.80 -15.99
C VAL A 454 42.15 19.78 -15.12
N PHE A 455 40.96 19.60 -15.71
CA PHE A 455 39.70 19.55 -14.96
C PHE A 455 39.63 18.33 -14.05
N LYS A 456 40.10 17.17 -14.54
CA LYS A 456 40.21 15.96 -13.71
C LYS A 456 41.13 16.16 -12.51
N THR A 457 42.30 16.80 -12.69
CA THR A 457 43.22 17.13 -11.59
C THR A 457 42.57 18.08 -10.58
N LEU A 458 41.86 19.11 -11.04
CA LEU A 458 41.15 20.05 -10.17
C LEU A 458 40.10 19.33 -9.32
N ALA A 459 39.26 18.48 -9.93
CA ALA A 459 38.28 17.66 -9.21
C ALA A 459 38.95 16.66 -8.24
N GLY A 460 40.10 16.10 -8.62
CA GLY A 460 40.88 15.17 -7.79
C GLY A 460 41.39 15.76 -6.48
N SER A 461 41.52 17.08 -6.37
CA SER A 461 41.93 17.77 -5.14
C SER A 461 40.81 17.95 -4.11
N LEU A 462 39.55 17.70 -4.50
CA LEU A 462 38.39 17.87 -3.64
C LEU A 462 38.14 16.63 -2.79
N SER A 463 37.55 16.85 -1.60
CA SER A 463 36.96 15.78 -0.81
C SER A 463 35.87 15.05 -1.60
N ASN A 464 35.63 13.79 -1.23
CA ASN A 464 34.68 12.91 -1.89
C ASN A 464 33.63 12.49 -0.87
N PHE A 465 32.35 12.73 -1.15
CA PHE A 465 31.26 12.27 -0.27
C PHE A 465 31.20 10.76 -0.29
N SER A 466 31.00 10.24 -1.49
CA SER A 466 31.02 8.84 -1.78
C SER A 466 31.18 8.67 -3.27
N GLY A 467 31.69 7.52 -3.71
CA GLY A 467 31.62 7.28 -5.14
C GLY A 467 32.48 8.27 -5.94
N TYR A 468 31.93 8.76 -7.04
CA TYR A 468 32.53 9.85 -7.83
C TYR A 468 31.92 11.20 -7.50
N THR A 469 31.15 11.27 -6.42
CA THR A 469 30.28 12.38 -6.10
C THR A 469 31.09 13.41 -5.31
N LYS A 470 31.19 14.60 -5.90
CA LYS A 470 31.95 15.73 -5.37
C LYS A 470 31.05 16.95 -5.33
N ASP A 471 31.41 17.88 -4.46
CA ASP A 471 30.70 19.15 -4.40
C ASP A 471 30.90 19.97 -5.69
N LEU A 472 29.79 20.36 -6.32
CA LEU A 472 29.79 21.09 -7.58
C LEU A 472 30.39 22.49 -7.40
N VAL A 473 30.06 23.19 -6.31
CA VAL A 473 30.58 24.54 -6.02
C VAL A 473 32.08 24.49 -5.71
N GLY A 474 32.54 23.49 -4.96
CA GLY A 474 33.94 23.20 -4.69
C GLY A 474 34.71 22.98 -5.99
N PHE A 475 34.14 22.23 -6.94
CA PHE A 475 34.72 22.07 -8.26
C PHE A 475 34.77 23.39 -9.05
N MET A 476 33.68 24.16 -9.08
CA MET A 476 33.68 25.48 -9.73
C MET A 476 34.70 26.42 -9.09
N ASN A 477 34.87 26.42 -7.77
CA ASN A 477 35.89 27.21 -7.08
C ASN A 477 37.31 26.83 -7.53
N ALA A 478 37.60 25.53 -7.65
CA ALA A 478 38.90 25.05 -8.13
C ALA A 478 39.17 25.48 -9.59
N VAL A 479 38.15 25.43 -10.45
CA VAL A 479 38.22 25.93 -11.83
C VAL A 479 38.51 27.43 -11.87
N ILE A 480 37.77 28.23 -11.09
CA ILE A 480 37.91 29.69 -11.02
C ILE A 480 39.33 30.09 -10.58
N ALA A 481 39.87 29.40 -9.58
CA ALA A 481 41.20 29.68 -9.02
C ALA A 481 42.36 29.27 -9.93
N SER A 482 42.14 28.34 -10.87
CA SER A 482 43.22 27.77 -11.70
C SER A 482 43.79 28.77 -12.70
N SER A 483 45.11 28.94 -12.76
CA SER A 483 45.78 29.72 -13.82
C SER A 483 45.80 29.00 -15.17
N SER A 484 45.51 27.69 -15.20
CA SER A 484 45.53 26.86 -16.42
C SER A 484 44.18 26.83 -17.16
N VAL A 485 43.16 27.50 -16.60
CA VAL A 485 41.81 27.58 -17.17
C VAL A 485 41.57 28.97 -17.76
N THR A 486 40.94 29.03 -18.94
CA THR A 486 40.66 30.29 -19.64
C THR A 486 39.61 31.13 -18.90
N GLN A 487 39.65 32.46 -19.09
CA GLN A 487 38.70 33.36 -18.43
C GLN A 487 37.24 33.03 -18.77
N THR A 488 36.94 32.69 -20.03
CA THR A 488 35.58 32.30 -20.45
C THR A 488 35.05 31.11 -19.66
N VAL A 489 35.88 30.09 -19.40
CA VAL A 489 35.47 28.93 -18.59
C VAL A 489 35.25 29.35 -17.13
N LYS A 490 36.11 30.22 -16.58
CA LYS A 490 35.95 30.75 -15.22
C LYS A 490 34.66 31.56 -15.05
N ASP A 491 34.27 32.33 -16.06
CA ASP A 491 33.04 33.11 -16.03
C ASP A 491 31.82 32.17 -15.99
N LYS A 492 31.84 31.08 -16.78
CA LYS A 492 30.78 30.06 -16.76
C LYS A 492 30.76 29.26 -15.45
N ALA A 493 31.92 28.90 -14.91
CA ALA A 493 32.01 28.29 -13.59
C ALA A 493 31.48 29.20 -12.48
N THR A 494 31.72 30.51 -12.58
CA THR A 494 31.18 31.51 -11.66
C THR A 494 29.65 31.58 -11.74
N ALA A 495 29.07 31.46 -12.94
CA ALA A 495 27.62 31.41 -13.10
C ALA A 495 27.00 30.18 -12.41
N VAL A 496 27.59 28.99 -12.58
CA VAL A 496 27.16 27.77 -11.87
C VAL A 496 27.24 27.97 -10.36
N LYS A 497 28.40 28.40 -9.85
CA LYS A 497 28.61 28.69 -8.42
C LYS A 497 27.55 29.64 -7.86
N ASN A 498 27.38 30.80 -8.49
CA ASN A 498 26.49 31.84 -7.99
C ASN A 498 25.03 31.39 -7.98
N LEU A 499 24.63 30.59 -8.96
CA LEU A 499 23.29 30.02 -8.99
C LEU A 499 23.08 29.04 -7.82
N CYS A 500 24.01 28.10 -7.61
CA CYS A 500 23.96 27.13 -6.52
C CYS A 500 23.90 27.83 -5.16
N THR A 501 24.85 28.72 -4.87
CA THR A 501 24.96 29.38 -3.55
C THR A 501 24.00 30.55 -3.34
N GLY A 502 23.20 30.90 -4.36
CA GLY A 502 22.33 32.06 -4.35
C GLY A 502 20.85 31.69 -4.41
N SER A 503 20.39 31.26 -5.58
CA SER A 503 18.96 31.08 -5.85
C SER A 503 18.49 29.64 -5.73
N LEU A 504 19.34 28.68 -6.09
CA LEU A 504 19.00 27.26 -6.03
C LEU A 504 18.98 26.77 -4.59
N ILE A 505 20.10 26.85 -3.86
CA ILE A 505 20.19 26.36 -2.48
C ILE A 505 19.70 27.43 -1.52
N THR A 506 18.57 27.17 -0.87
CA THR A 506 17.92 28.10 0.04
C THR A 506 18.47 28.01 1.46
N ASN A 507 18.94 26.83 1.86
CA ASN A 507 19.60 26.60 3.15
C ASN A 507 20.66 25.53 2.96
N ASN A 508 21.84 25.73 3.56
CA ASN A 508 22.95 24.79 3.56
C ASN A 508 23.59 24.71 4.95
N TRP A 509 23.87 23.51 5.42
CA TRP A 509 24.60 23.28 6.66
C TRP A 509 25.39 21.98 6.57
N SER A 510 26.52 21.96 7.28
CA SER A 510 27.35 20.78 7.37
C SER A 510 28.05 20.70 8.73
N GLY A 511 28.38 19.47 9.13
CA GLY A 511 29.28 19.21 10.24
C GLY A 511 30.72 19.64 9.94
N SER A 512 31.57 19.58 10.96
CA SER A 512 32.93 20.11 10.92
C SER A 512 33.82 19.46 9.85
N THR A 513 33.62 18.18 9.50
CA THR A 513 34.35 17.47 8.44
C THR A 513 34.20 18.15 7.07
N TRP A 514 33.03 18.73 6.83
CA TRP A 514 32.57 19.27 5.54
C TRP A 514 32.59 20.80 5.45
N THR A 515 33.10 21.47 6.49
CA THR A 515 33.27 22.92 6.51
C THR A 515 34.06 23.39 5.29
N ASN A 516 33.49 24.31 4.51
CA ASN A 516 34.04 24.84 3.26
C ASN A 516 34.25 23.78 2.15
N LYS A 517 33.57 22.63 2.24
CA LYS A 517 33.65 21.53 1.27
C LYS A 517 32.28 21.11 0.74
N ALA A 518 31.21 21.32 1.51
CA ALA A 518 29.83 21.01 1.17
C ALA A 518 28.99 22.30 1.10
N PHE A 519 28.42 22.57 -0.06
CA PHE A 519 27.69 23.78 -0.41
C PHE A 519 26.23 23.49 -0.81
N GLY A 520 25.78 22.26 -0.61
CA GLY A 520 24.41 21.80 -0.80
C GLY A 520 24.11 21.34 -2.23
N THR A 521 25.12 21.09 -3.06
CA THR A 521 24.91 20.55 -4.41
C THR A 521 26.12 19.75 -4.83
N SER A 522 25.98 18.43 -4.77
CA SER A 522 26.99 17.52 -5.30
C SER A 522 26.72 17.19 -6.78
N ILE A 523 27.68 16.60 -7.46
CA ILE A 523 27.55 16.11 -8.83
C ILE A 523 28.48 14.91 -9.05
N THR A 524 28.04 13.97 -9.88
CA THR A 524 28.82 12.77 -10.22
C THR A 524 29.88 13.11 -11.28
N MET A 525 31.14 12.81 -10.95
CA MET A 525 32.31 13.02 -11.83
C MET A 525 32.72 11.70 -12.51
N LYS A 526 31.86 11.17 -13.38
CA LYS A 526 32.12 9.93 -14.15
C LYS A 526 31.80 10.12 -15.63
N SER A 527 32.47 9.36 -16.50
CA SER A 527 32.04 9.28 -17.91
C SER A 527 30.77 8.46 -18.06
N ALA A 528 30.01 8.81 -19.11
CA ALA A 528 28.75 8.21 -19.53
C ALA A 528 28.68 6.68 -19.32
N THR A 529 27.61 6.22 -18.69
CA THR A 529 27.20 4.80 -18.67
C THR A 529 25.82 4.66 -19.31
N THR A 530 25.38 3.42 -19.55
CA THR A 530 24.04 3.14 -20.06
C THR A 530 22.93 3.74 -19.18
N ILE A 531 23.12 3.81 -17.86
CA ILE A 531 22.12 4.33 -16.92
C ILE A 531 22.28 5.84 -16.72
N TYR A 532 23.51 6.34 -16.52
CA TYR A 532 23.75 7.78 -16.35
C TYR A 532 23.29 8.59 -17.55
N ASN A 533 23.44 8.05 -18.77
CA ASN A 533 22.99 8.71 -20.00
C ASN A 533 21.48 8.85 -20.14
N GLN A 534 20.69 8.21 -19.27
CA GLN A 534 19.23 8.32 -19.29
C GLN A 534 18.73 9.51 -18.45
N LEU A 535 19.60 10.15 -17.68
CA LEU A 535 19.21 11.26 -16.83
C LEU A 535 19.10 12.54 -17.62
N ASP A 536 18.11 13.36 -17.25
CA ASP A 536 17.77 14.56 -18.01
C ASP A 536 18.96 15.50 -18.15
N ILE A 537 19.83 15.61 -17.14
CA ILE A 537 21.01 16.48 -17.24
C ILE A 537 22.04 15.95 -18.25
N CYS A 538 22.14 14.64 -18.44
CA CYS A 538 23.03 14.06 -19.45
C CYS A 538 22.40 14.12 -20.85
N VAL A 539 21.07 14.09 -20.95
CA VAL A 539 20.35 14.21 -22.22
C VAL A 539 20.32 15.67 -22.70
N ASP A 540 20.08 16.61 -21.79
CA ASP A 540 19.80 18.02 -22.10
C ASP A 540 21.07 18.90 -22.08
N THR A 541 22.21 18.39 -21.59
CA THR A 541 23.45 19.16 -21.43
C THR A 541 24.68 18.39 -21.89
N GLN A 542 25.79 19.09 -22.10
CA GLN A 542 27.09 18.48 -22.43
C GLN A 542 27.86 17.92 -21.21
N TRP A 543 27.21 17.66 -20.07
CA TRP A 543 27.92 17.28 -18.84
C TRP A 543 28.69 15.97 -18.97
N ASN A 544 28.06 14.91 -19.49
CA ASN A 544 28.68 13.60 -19.68
C ASN A 544 29.76 13.62 -20.78
N GLU A 545 29.59 14.44 -21.82
CA GLU A 545 30.62 14.70 -22.83
C GLU A 545 31.82 15.42 -22.20
N PHE A 546 31.57 16.41 -21.34
CA PHE A 546 32.62 17.07 -20.57
C PHE A 546 33.34 16.08 -19.67
N CYS A 547 32.61 15.20 -18.97
CA CYS A 547 33.24 14.20 -18.13
C CYS A 547 34.13 13.24 -18.93
N THR A 548 33.68 12.85 -20.13
CA THR A 548 34.45 12.02 -21.06
C THR A 548 35.69 12.76 -21.57
N PHE A 549 35.54 14.01 -22.01
CA PHE A 549 36.62 14.89 -22.43
C PHE A 549 37.68 15.10 -21.34
N ALA A 550 37.24 15.27 -20.09
CA ALA A 550 38.12 15.43 -18.94
C ALA A 550 38.83 14.11 -18.54
N GLY A 551 38.39 12.97 -19.06
CA GLY A 551 38.95 11.66 -18.80
C GLY A 551 38.55 11.08 -17.43
N PHE A 552 37.34 11.41 -16.94
CA PHE A 552 36.78 10.74 -15.75
C PHE A 552 36.42 9.28 -16.07
N PRO A 553 36.58 8.36 -15.09
CA PRO A 553 36.35 6.93 -15.32
C PRO A 553 34.87 6.62 -15.57
N SER A 554 34.57 5.52 -16.28
CA SER A 554 33.21 5.02 -16.52
C SER A 554 32.78 3.99 -15.46
N SER A 555 33.73 3.41 -14.72
CA SER A 555 33.53 2.37 -13.71
C SER A 555 34.53 2.48 -12.56
N TYR A 556 34.06 2.09 -11.37
CA TYR A 556 34.76 2.16 -10.08
C TYR A 556 36.10 1.44 -10.06
#